data_AF-A0A3D1AXT5-F1
#
_entry.id   AF-A0A3D1AXT5-F1
#
_cell.length_a   1.000
_cell.length_b   1.000
_cell.length_c   1.000
_cell.angle_alpha   90.00
_cell.angle_beta   90.00
_cell.angle_gamma   90.00
#
_symmetry.space_group_name_H-M   'P 1'
#
loop_
_entity.id
_entity.type
_entity.pdbx_description
1 polymer ?
#
loop_
_entity_poly.entity_id
_entity_poly.type
_entity_poly.pdbx_seq_one_letter_code
_entity_poly.pdbx_strand_id
1 'polypeptide(L)'
;TTLDGWKKVADQLTQASEKLQAVNMKTGYHNHQLEFIPLEGKRPMEIIAAGTPKNVMLQFDVGTCVEAGSDPVAWIQANPGRIRSLHLKDWAPGADKGYKVLFGEGKGPWRRLFQAAESTGGVEYYLIEQEGSRFPALETVERCLANYKKLRA
;
A
#
# COMPACT_ATOMS: atom_id res chain seq x y z
N THR A 1 2.35 8.26 -19.06
CA THR A 1 1.30 8.39 -18.02
C THR A 1 0.02 8.92 -18.65
N THR A 2 -0.67 8.10 -19.46
CA THR A 2 -2.01 8.40 -19.99
C THR A 2 -3.03 7.47 -19.34
N LEU A 3 -4.33 7.80 -19.39
CA LEU A 3 -5.37 6.89 -18.90
C LEU A 3 -5.31 5.52 -19.59
N ASP A 4 -5.09 5.51 -20.90
CA ASP A 4 -4.97 4.26 -21.66
C ASP A 4 -3.70 3.49 -21.33
N GLY A 5 -2.61 4.16 -20.95
CA GLY A 5 -1.42 3.50 -20.42
C GLY A 5 -1.73 2.70 -19.16
N TRP A 6 -2.52 3.27 -18.24
CA TRP A 6 -2.90 2.59 -17.00
C TRP A 6 -3.91 1.45 -17.21
N LYS A 7 -4.80 1.58 -18.19
CA LYS A 7 -5.65 0.45 -18.62
C LYS A 7 -4.80 -0.71 -19.16
N LYS A 8 -3.78 -0.42 -19.98
CA LYS A 8 -2.85 -1.44 -20.47
C LYS A 8 -2.11 -2.15 -19.34
N VAL A 9 -1.73 -1.42 -18.28
CA VAL A 9 -1.14 -2.05 -17.07
C VAL A 9 -2.14 -3.01 -16.42
N ALA A 10 -3.41 -2.60 -16.27
CA ALA A 10 -4.46 -3.45 -15.74
C ALA A 10 -4.67 -4.74 -16.58
N ASP A 11 -4.67 -4.61 -17.91
CA ASP A 11 -4.77 -5.75 -18.83
C ASP A 11 -3.58 -6.70 -18.69
N GLN A 12 -2.36 -6.17 -18.58
CA GLN A 12 -1.15 -6.97 -18.39
C GLN A 12 -1.16 -7.72 -17.06
N LEU A 13 -1.61 -7.09 -15.98
CA LEU A 13 -1.76 -7.73 -14.67
C LEU A 13 -2.80 -8.86 -14.71
N THR A 14 -3.91 -8.64 -15.43
CA THR A 14 -4.95 -9.65 -15.62
C THR A 14 -4.40 -10.87 -16.35
N GLN A 15 -3.74 -10.67 -17.50
CA GLN A 15 -3.10 -11.76 -18.25
C GLN A 15 -2.01 -12.48 -17.45
N ALA A 16 -1.23 -11.74 -16.66
CA ALA A 16 -0.25 -12.34 -15.76
C ALA A 16 -0.92 -13.21 -14.69
N SER A 17 -2.05 -12.76 -14.13
CA SER A 17 -2.80 -13.52 -13.12
C SER A 17 -3.31 -14.86 -13.65
N GLU A 18 -3.81 -14.90 -14.89
CA GLU A 18 -4.31 -16.12 -15.52
C GLU A 18 -3.17 -17.14 -15.71
N LYS A 19 -2.00 -16.68 -16.14
CA LYS A 19 -0.81 -17.54 -16.36
C LYS A 19 -0.23 -18.05 -15.04
N LEU A 20 -0.11 -17.16 -14.05
CA LEU A 20 0.52 -17.48 -12.76
C LEU A 20 -0.35 -18.38 -11.88
N GLN A 21 -1.68 -18.32 -12.04
CA GLN A 21 -2.60 -19.22 -11.35
C GLN A 21 -2.34 -20.70 -11.65
N ALA A 22 -1.97 -21.04 -12.89
CA ALA A 22 -1.69 -22.42 -13.29
C ALA A 22 -0.50 -23.04 -12.53
N VAL A 23 0.37 -22.20 -11.95
CA VAL A 23 1.54 -22.62 -11.17
C VAL A 23 1.44 -22.21 -9.69
N ASN A 24 0.22 -21.95 -9.21
CA ASN A 24 -0.06 -21.58 -7.82
C ASN A 24 0.67 -20.30 -7.34
N MET A 25 0.95 -19.37 -8.25
CA MET A 25 1.49 -18.06 -7.93
C MET A 25 0.39 -16.99 -7.94
N LYS A 26 0.52 -15.97 -7.06
CA LYS A 26 -0.40 -14.83 -6.97
C LYS A 26 0.22 -13.61 -7.67
N THR A 27 -0.59 -12.87 -8.42
CA THR A 27 -0.22 -11.56 -8.99
C THR A 27 -0.65 -10.43 -8.08
N GLY A 28 0.15 -9.38 -8.00
CA GLY A 28 -0.20 -8.14 -7.31
C GLY A 28 0.38 -6.90 -7.97
N TYR A 29 -0.16 -5.74 -7.63
CA TYR A 29 0.37 -4.43 -8.01
C TYR A 29 0.69 -3.63 -6.75
N HIS A 30 1.91 -3.10 -6.68
CA HIS A 30 2.38 -2.24 -5.59
C HIS A 30 2.22 -0.77 -6.00
N ASN A 31 1.47 0.01 -5.22
CA ASN A 31 1.27 1.43 -5.52
C ASN A 31 2.49 2.28 -5.19
N HIS A 32 2.70 3.33 -5.98
CA HIS A 32 3.63 4.41 -5.69
C HIS A 32 2.85 5.74 -5.65
N GLN A 33 3.58 6.86 -5.55
CA GLN A 33 2.98 8.19 -5.48
C GLN A 33 2.16 8.53 -6.74
N LEU A 34 2.67 8.15 -7.93
CA LEU A 34 2.07 8.51 -9.22
C LEU A 34 0.63 7.99 -9.37
N GLU A 35 0.32 6.83 -8.77
CA GLU A 35 -0.99 6.20 -8.89
C GLU A 35 -2.08 6.89 -8.07
N PHE A 36 -1.71 7.77 -7.14
CA PHE A 36 -2.65 8.60 -6.40
C PHE A 36 -2.81 10.01 -6.97
N ILE A 37 -1.95 10.43 -7.91
CA ILE A 37 -2.06 11.73 -8.57
C ILE A 37 -3.13 11.62 -9.67
N PRO A 38 -4.22 12.40 -9.61
CA PRO A 38 -5.26 12.34 -10.62
C PRO A 38 -4.75 12.72 -12.01
N LEU A 39 -5.11 11.90 -13.00
CA LEU A 39 -4.95 12.19 -14.41
C LEU A 39 -6.35 12.30 -15.01
N GLU A 40 -6.67 13.43 -15.65
CA GLU A 40 -8.00 13.66 -16.24
C GLU A 40 -9.15 13.37 -15.24
N GLY A 41 -8.94 13.72 -13.96
CA GLY A 41 -9.92 13.53 -12.89
C GLY A 41 -10.02 12.12 -12.30
N LYS A 42 -9.20 11.15 -12.75
CA LYS A 42 -9.18 9.78 -12.23
C LYS A 42 -7.81 9.42 -11.68
N ARG A 43 -7.76 8.76 -10.52
CA ARG A 43 -6.49 8.25 -10.00
C ARG A 43 -6.11 6.97 -10.73
N PRO A 44 -4.87 6.81 -11.21
CA PRO A 44 -4.46 5.57 -11.85
C PRO A 44 -4.68 4.30 -11.01
N MET A 45 -4.53 4.40 -9.69
CA MET A 45 -4.80 3.28 -8.79
C MET A 45 -6.26 2.78 -8.90
N GLU A 46 -7.22 3.68 -9.12
CA GLU A 46 -8.63 3.34 -9.33
C GLU A 46 -8.85 2.65 -10.69
N ILE A 47 -8.10 3.06 -11.71
CA ILE A 47 -8.13 2.44 -13.04
C ILE A 47 -7.60 1.00 -12.95
N ILE A 48 -6.47 0.81 -12.27
CA ILE A 48 -5.90 -0.53 -12.05
C ILE A 48 -6.88 -1.39 -11.26
N ALA A 49 -7.44 -0.88 -10.16
CA ALA A 49 -8.39 -1.60 -9.34
C ALA A 49 -9.64 -2.01 -10.13
N ALA A 50 -10.24 -1.10 -10.90
CA ALA A 50 -11.43 -1.39 -11.71
C ALA A 50 -11.13 -2.31 -12.90
N GLY A 51 -9.94 -2.23 -13.48
CA GLY A 51 -9.52 -2.98 -14.66
C GLY A 51 -8.91 -4.35 -14.38
N THR A 52 -8.81 -4.78 -13.12
CA THR A 52 -8.22 -6.08 -12.75
C THR A 52 -9.19 -6.95 -11.96
N PRO A 53 -9.17 -8.29 -12.17
CA PRO A 53 -9.98 -9.21 -11.39
C PRO A 53 -9.55 -9.25 -9.91
N LYS A 54 -10.47 -9.67 -9.03
CA LYS A 54 -10.24 -9.64 -7.56
C LYS A 54 -9.05 -10.47 -7.08
N ASN A 55 -8.67 -11.51 -7.83
CA ASN A 55 -7.50 -12.36 -7.55
C ASN A 55 -6.17 -11.62 -7.79
N VAL A 56 -6.15 -10.50 -8.52
CA VAL A 56 -5.01 -9.58 -8.54
C VAL A 56 -5.02 -8.78 -7.24
N MET A 57 -3.96 -8.93 -6.45
CA MET A 57 -3.78 -8.19 -5.21
C MET A 57 -3.47 -6.72 -5.48
N LEU A 58 -4.06 -5.83 -4.69
CA LEU A 58 -3.62 -4.44 -4.63
C LEU A 58 -2.72 -4.34 -3.39
N GLN A 59 -1.42 -4.61 -3.56
CA GLN A 59 -0.45 -4.50 -2.48
C GLN A 59 -0.35 -3.03 -2.10
N PHE A 60 -0.66 -2.74 -0.84
CA PHE A 60 -0.96 -1.38 -0.43
C PHE A 60 0.16 -0.77 0.41
N ASP A 61 0.83 0.21 -0.16
CA ASP A 61 1.75 1.06 0.57
C ASP A 61 0.99 2.25 1.18
N VAL A 62 0.96 2.28 2.51
CA VAL A 62 0.20 3.28 3.27
C VAL A 62 0.90 4.63 3.27
N GLY A 63 2.22 4.67 3.41
CA GLY A 63 2.98 5.91 3.51
C GLY A 63 2.82 6.76 2.25
N THR A 64 2.91 6.14 1.08
CA THR A 64 2.71 6.81 -0.22
C THR A 64 1.28 7.32 -0.40
N CYS A 65 0.28 6.55 0.05
CA CYS A 65 -1.12 6.98 0.04
C CYS A 65 -1.32 8.25 0.91
N VAL A 66 -0.73 8.25 2.11
CA VAL A 66 -0.78 9.38 3.05
C VAL A 66 -0.02 10.59 2.52
N GLU A 67 1.18 10.40 1.95
CA GLU A 67 1.95 11.48 1.31
C GLU A 67 1.14 12.15 0.20
N ALA A 68 0.44 11.37 -0.62
CA ALA A 68 -0.41 11.88 -1.70
C ALA A 68 -1.72 12.52 -1.19
N GLY A 69 -1.92 12.62 0.13
CA GLY A 69 -3.12 13.22 0.73
C GLY A 69 -4.39 12.38 0.60
N SER A 70 -4.27 11.11 0.25
CA SER A 70 -5.41 10.19 0.14
C SER A 70 -5.74 9.54 1.49
N ASP A 71 -7.01 9.17 1.70
CA ASP A 71 -7.43 8.41 2.90
C ASP A 71 -7.14 6.90 2.71
N PRO A 72 -6.19 6.33 3.48
CA PRO A 72 -5.81 4.94 3.30
C PRO A 72 -6.86 3.96 3.85
N VAL A 73 -7.69 4.37 4.83
CA VAL A 73 -8.78 3.53 5.35
C VAL A 73 -9.90 3.42 4.34
N ALA A 74 -10.28 4.56 3.73
CA ALA A 74 -11.29 4.59 2.67
C ALA A 74 -10.85 3.74 1.46
N TRP A 75 -9.57 3.77 1.11
CA TRP A 75 -9.02 2.94 0.04
C TRP A 75 -9.20 1.43 0.30
N ILE A 76 -8.92 0.97 1.52
CA ILE A 76 -9.11 -0.44 1.90
C ILE A 76 -10.60 -0.81 1.84
N GLN A 77 -11.48 0.05 2.37
CA GLN A 77 -12.91 -0.20 2.39
C GLN A 77 -13.53 -0.28 0.99
N ALA A 78 -13.01 0.51 0.04
CA ALA A 78 -13.44 0.47 -1.36
C ALA A 78 -13.00 -0.80 -2.11
N ASN A 79 -12.04 -1.56 -1.58
CA ASN A 79 -11.42 -2.72 -2.24
C ASN A 79 -11.48 -4.00 -1.39
N PRO A 80 -12.68 -4.48 -1.01
CA PRO A 80 -12.82 -5.60 -0.09
C PRO A 80 -12.19 -6.89 -0.63
N GLY A 81 -11.39 -7.55 0.21
CA GLY A 81 -10.69 -8.80 -0.09
C GLY A 81 -9.48 -8.68 -1.02
N ARG A 82 -9.08 -7.47 -1.41
CA ARG A 82 -7.97 -7.26 -2.38
C ARG A 82 -6.67 -6.77 -1.75
N ILE A 83 -6.70 -6.30 -0.50
CA ILE A 83 -5.55 -5.72 0.20
C ILE A 83 -4.84 -6.79 1.04
N ARG A 84 -4.35 -7.83 0.37
CA ARG A 84 -3.75 -9.00 1.04
C ARG A 84 -2.35 -8.75 1.60
N SER A 85 -1.68 -7.68 1.18
CA SER A 85 -0.37 -7.28 1.68
C SER A 85 -0.35 -5.77 1.87
N LEU A 86 0.11 -5.32 3.04
CA LEU A 86 0.31 -3.91 3.35
C LEU A 86 1.77 -3.63 3.68
N HIS A 87 2.32 -2.59 3.08
CA HIS A 87 3.57 -2.00 3.54
C HIS A 87 3.25 -1.01 4.64
N LEU A 88 3.73 -1.33 5.84
CA LEU A 88 3.71 -0.51 7.03
C LEU A 88 4.82 0.54 6.95
N LYS A 89 4.82 1.32 5.86
CA LYS A 89 5.66 2.50 5.67
C LYS A 89 4.90 3.71 6.19
N ASP A 90 5.55 4.52 7.03
CA ASP A 90 4.95 5.74 7.56
C ASP A 90 5.59 6.97 6.91
N TRP A 91 4.87 8.09 6.96
CA TRP A 91 5.28 9.34 6.37
C TRP A 91 4.83 10.51 7.24
N ALA A 92 5.63 11.57 7.29
CA ALA A 92 5.24 12.83 7.92
C ALA A 92 5.71 14.04 7.11
N PRO A 93 4.95 15.15 7.13
CA PRO A 93 5.34 16.38 6.46
C PRO A 93 6.55 17.03 7.13
N GLY A 94 7.38 17.70 6.33
CA GLY A 94 8.57 18.44 6.78
C GLY A 94 9.82 18.02 6.02
N ALA A 95 10.71 18.98 5.75
CA ALA A 95 11.87 18.80 4.88
C ALA A 95 12.78 17.62 5.28
N ASP A 96 12.93 17.37 6.59
CA ASP A 96 13.80 16.31 7.12
C ASP A 96 13.05 15.07 7.63
N LYS A 97 11.73 15.00 7.41
CA LYS A 97 10.89 13.87 7.83
C LYS A 97 10.62 12.93 6.66
N GLY A 98 9.55 13.16 5.90
CA GLY A 98 9.15 12.27 4.79
C GLY A 98 9.09 10.81 5.25
N TYR A 99 9.63 9.91 4.42
CA TYR A 99 9.75 8.46 4.71
C TYR A 99 10.88 8.10 5.69
N LYS A 100 11.60 9.07 6.27
CA LYS A 100 12.64 8.83 7.28
C LYS A 100 12.09 8.65 8.69
N VAL A 101 10.81 8.98 8.89
CA VAL A 101 10.13 8.69 10.17
C VAL A 101 10.02 7.18 10.33
N LEU A 102 10.21 6.69 11.54
CA LEU A 102 10.03 5.26 11.79
C LEU A 102 8.55 4.92 11.71
N PHE A 103 8.26 3.65 11.41
CA PHE A 103 6.90 3.14 11.49
C PHE A 103 6.25 3.51 12.84
N GLY A 104 5.07 4.17 12.79
CA GLY A 104 4.33 4.61 13.96
C GLY A 104 4.71 5.99 14.50
N GLU A 105 5.70 6.67 13.92
CA GLU A 105 6.07 8.06 14.26
C GLU A 105 5.47 9.09 13.29
N GLY A 106 4.83 8.65 12.20
CA GLY A 106 4.30 9.51 11.15
C GLY A 106 2.80 9.80 11.29
N LYS A 107 2.12 9.87 10.15
CA LYS A 107 0.72 10.29 10.03
C LYS A 107 -0.23 9.16 9.66
N GLY A 108 0.25 7.93 9.48
CA GLY A 108 -0.60 6.77 9.22
C GLY A 108 -1.66 6.55 10.33
N PRO A 109 -2.96 6.42 10.01
CA PRO A 109 -4.02 6.13 10.99
C PRO A 109 -4.05 4.63 11.35
N TRP A 110 -2.93 4.10 11.85
CA TRP A 110 -2.61 2.67 11.91
C TRP A 110 -3.65 1.79 12.60
N ARG A 111 -4.22 2.23 13.74
CA ARG A 111 -5.27 1.47 14.42
C ARG A 111 -6.49 1.22 13.54
N ARG A 112 -6.96 2.26 12.84
CA ARG A 112 -8.09 2.17 11.91
C ARG A 112 -7.72 1.35 10.66
N LEU A 113 -6.47 1.45 10.21
CA LEU A 113 -5.97 0.67 9.08
C LEU A 113 -5.94 -0.83 9.38
N PHE A 114 -5.42 -1.23 10.54
CA PHE A 114 -5.44 -2.63 10.94
C PHE A 114 -6.87 -3.17 11.01
N GLN A 115 -7.79 -2.43 11.62
CA GLN A 115 -9.19 -2.81 11.68
C GLN A 115 -9.80 -2.96 10.27
N ALA A 116 -9.56 -2.02 9.36
CA ALA A 116 -10.11 -2.09 8.00
C ALA A 116 -9.46 -3.22 7.17
N ALA A 117 -8.15 -3.40 7.31
CA ALA A 117 -7.39 -4.44 6.62
C ALA A 117 -7.88 -5.85 7.03
N GLU A 118 -8.11 -6.07 8.32
CA GLU A 118 -8.56 -7.35 8.88
C GLU A 118 -10.05 -7.61 8.63
N SER A 119 -10.90 -6.60 8.78
CA SER A 119 -12.36 -6.78 8.63
C SER A 119 -12.84 -6.75 7.17
N THR A 120 -12.17 -6.00 6.30
CA THR A 120 -12.63 -5.73 4.93
C THR A 120 -11.55 -6.03 3.88
N GLY A 121 -10.31 -5.62 4.13
CA GLY A 121 -9.22 -5.70 3.15
C GLY A 121 -8.77 -7.12 2.80
N GLY A 122 -8.92 -8.06 3.72
CA GLY A 122 -8.46 -9.44 3.56
C GLY A 122 -6.95 -9.60 3.70
N VAL A 123 -6.33 -8.82 4.59
CA VAL A 123 -4.87 -8.85 4.79
C VAL A 123 -4.37 -10.24 5.18
N GLU A 124 -3.29 -10.67 4.54
CA GLU A 124 -2.53 -11.88 4.85
C GLU A 124 -1.15 -11.50 5.45
N TYR A 125 -0.55 -10.38 5.00
CA TYR A 125 0.80 -9.96 5.40
C TYR A 125 0.89 -8.47 5.71
N TYR A 126 1.54 -8.16 6.83
CA TYR A 126 2.03 -6.83 7.16
C TYR A 126 3.55 -6.79 6.99
N LEU A 127 4.06 -5.86 6.20
CA LEU A 127 5.47 -5.72 5.87
C LEU A 127 5.96 -4.38 6.40
N ILE A 128 6.80 -4.37 7.44
CA ILE A 128 7.46 -3.13 7.88
C ILE A 128 8.50 -2.73 6.83
N GLU A 129 8.26 -1.62 6.14
CA GLU A 129 9.17 -1.06 5.15
C GLU A 129 9.75 0.25 5.68
N GLN A 130 11.08 0.39 5.56
CA GLN A 130 11.79 1.61 5.90
C GLN A 130 12.73 2.00 4.76
N GLU A 131 12.54 3.20 4.21
CA GLU A 131 13.35 3.73 3.10
C GLU A 131 14.51 4.62 3.57
N GLY A 132 14.48 5.06 4.82
CA GLY A 132 15.55 5.83 5.44
C GLY A 132 15.35 5.97 6.94
N SER A 133 16.43 6.23 7.68
CA SER A 133 16.36 6.34 9.13
C SER A 133 17.46 7.24 9.67
N ARG A 134 17.20 7.85 10.82
CA ARG A 134 18.20 8.57 11.63
C ARG A 134 19.06 7.63 12.49
N PHE A 135 18.83 6.32 12.39
CA PHE A 135 19.53 5.27 13.14
C PHE A 135 20.16 4.24 12.18
N PRO A 136 21.13 3.43 12.65
CA PRO A 136 21.62 2.26 11.93
C PRO A 136 20.50 1.26 11.59
N ALA A 137 20.72 0.43 10.55
CA ALA A 137 19.68 -0.44 10.00
C ALA A 137 19.07 -1.42 11.02
N LEU A 138 19.89 -2.09 11.85
CA LEU A 138 19.38 -3.06 12.83
C LEU A 138 18.61 -2.38 13.97
N GLU A 139 19.09 -1.23 14.43
CA GLU A 139 18.38 -0.43 15.44
C GLU A 139 17.05 0.11 14.89
N THR A 140 17.03 0.50 13.62
CA THR A 140 15.81 0.91 12.91
C THR A 140 14.77 -0.20 12.89
N VAL A 141 15.17 -1.43 12.54
CA VAL A 141 14.28 -2.60 12.56
C VAL A 141 13.74 -2.86 13.97
N GLU A 142 14.61 -2.82 14.99
CA GLU A 142 14.20 -3.03 16.39
C GLU A 142 13.15 -1.99 16.82
N ARG A 143 13.38 -0.71 16.52
CA ARG A 143 12.48 0.39 16.89
C ARG A 143 11.15 0.31 16.15
N CYS A 144 11.15 0.05 14.84
CA CYS A 144 9.91 -0.13 14.08
C CYS A 144 9.11 -1.34 14.58
N LEU A 145 9.77 -2.46 14.90
CA LEU A 145 9.10 -3.62 15.48
C LEU A 145 8.52 -3.32 16.87
N ALA A 146 9.23 -2.56 17.70
CA ALA A 146 8.73 -2.12 19.00
C ALA A 146 7.49 -1.22 18.85
N ASN A 147 7.48 -0.30 17.88
CA ASN A 147 6.32 0.53 17.59
C ASN A 147 5.14 -0.29 17.07
N TYR A 148 5.38 -1.28 16.21
CA TYR A 148 4.36 -2.24 15.80
C TYR A 148 3.73 -2.97 16.98
N LYS A 149 4.54 -3.55 17.86
CA LYS A 149 4.04 -4.23 19.06
C LYS A 149 3.18 -3.30 19.94
N LYS A 150 3.59 -2.04 20.12
CA LYS A 150 2.82 -1.03 20.89
C LYS A 150 1.49 -0.68 20.24
N LEU A 151 1.44 -0.58 18.90
CA LEU A 151 0.21 -0.27 18.17
C LEU A 151 -0.78 -1.45 18.14
N ARG A 152 -0.29 -2.68 18.35
CA ARG A 152 -1.06 -3.92 18.38
C ARG A 152 -1.52 -4.35 19.78
N ALA A 153 -0.97 -3.73 20.83
CA ALA A 153 -1.41 -3.89 22.21
C ALA A 153 -2.71 -3.12 22.46
#